data_AF-A0A392UTA1-F1
#
_entry.id   AF-A0A392UTA1-F1
#
_cell.length_a   1.000
_cell.length_b   1.000
_cell.length_c   1.000
_cell.angle_alpha   90.00
_cell.angle_beta   90.00
_cell.angle_gamma   90.00
#
_symmetry.space_group_name_H-M   'P 1'
#
loop_
_entity.id
_entity.type
_entity.pdbx_description
1 polymer ?
#
loop_
_entity_poly.entity_id
_entity_poly.type
_entity_poly.pdbx_seq_one_letter_code
_entity_poly.pdbx_strand_id
1 'polypeptide(L)' 'KIYRPIPDGDFEIIPLGEDPSKGIKIGTRLPDLGKRQLEACLKENAELFAWSAAQMPGIDPEVACHQLTIDPRAS' A
#
# COMPACT_ATOMS: atom_id res chain seq x y z
N LYS A 1 -12.12 2.18 10.93
CA LYS A 1 -11.09 2.64 9.96
C LYS A 1 -9.92 1.68 10.06
N ILE A 2 -9.54 1.00 8.98
CA ILE A 2 -8.35 0.14 8.97
C ILE A 2 -7.14 1.08 8.97
N TYR A 3 -6.33 1.02 10.02
CA TYR A 3 -5.08 1.76 10.08
C TYR A 3 -4.09 1.12 9.10
N ARG A 4 -3.68 1.87 8.08
CA ARG A 4 -2.57 1.44 7.22
C ARG A 4 -1.28 2.01 7.80
N PRO A 5 -0.27 1.19 8.09
CA PRO A 5 1.01 1.68 8.54
C PRO A 5 1.57 2.67 7.50
N ILE A 6 2.10 3.78 7.98
CA ILE A 6 2.74 4.79 7.16
C ILE A 6 4.22 4.40 7.08
N PRO A 7 4.82 4.33 5.87
CA PRO A 7 6.26 4.14 5.76
C PRO A 7 7.00 5.23 6.53
N ASP A 8 8.06 4.85 7.24
CA ASP A 8 8.92 5.81 7.91
C ASP A 8 9.71 6.65 6.87
N GLY A 9 9.89 7.94 7.16
CA GLY A 9 10.53 8.91 6.28
C GLY A 9 9.65 9.48 5.15
N ASP A 10 10.25 10.30 4.29
CA ASP A 10 9.55 10.98 3.20
C ASP A 10 9.15 10.02 2.08
N PHE A 11 7.89 10.10 1.66
CA PHE A 11 7.34 9.32 0.56
C PHE A 11 6.45 10.18 -0.34
N GLU A 12 6.20 9.66 -1.53
CA GLU A 12 5.29 10.20 -2.52
C GLU A 12 4.20 9.19 -2.84
N ILE A 13 3.01 9.69 -3.14
CA ILE A 13 1.86 8.85 -3.50
C ILE A 13 1.80 8.76 -5.02
N ILE A 14 1.91 7.54 -5.55
CA ILE A 14 1.79 7.25 -6.97
C ILE A 14 0.45 6.54 -7.22
N PRO A 15 -0.41 7.05 -8.12
CA PRO A 15 -1.65 6.38 -8.47
C PRO A 15 -1.38 5.11 -9.32
N LEU A 16 -2.04 4.00 -8.97
CA LEU A 16 -2.06 2.76 -9.76
C LEU A 16 -3.40 2.59 -10.47
N GLY A 17 -3.69 3.51 -11.39
CA GLY A 17 -4.91 3.53 -12.20
C GLY A 17 -5.75 4.79 -11.98
N GLU A 18 -7.03 4.73 -12.38
CA GLU A 18 -7.95 5.88 -12.33
C GLU A 18 -8.57 6.11 -10.96
N ASP A 19 -8.66 5.07 -10.12
CA ASP A 19 -9.25 5.16 -8.79
C ASP A 19 -8.30 5.91 -7.83
N PRO A 20 -8.66 7.11 -7.34
CA PRO A 20 -7.80 7.89 -6.46
C PRO A 20 -7.55 7.22 -5.10
N SER A 21 -8.35 6.20 -4.72
CA SER A 21 -8.13 5.42 -3.50
C SER A 21 -7.03 4.35 -3.65
N LYS A 22 -6.61 4.06 -4.89
CA LYS A 22 -5.60 3.05 -5.25
C LYS A 22 -4.22 3.65 -5.47
N GLY A 23 -3.74 4.37 -4.45
CA GLY A 23 -2.40 4.93 -4.41
C GLY A 23 -1.42 4.05 -3.63
N ILE A 24 -0.18 3.99 -4.10
CA ILE A 24 0.95 3.39 -3.37
C ILE A 24 1.87 4.49 -2.84
N LYS A 25 2.56 4.22 -1.72
CA LYS A 25 3.57 5.13 -1.16
C LYS A 25 4.96 4.61 -1.54
N ILE A 26 5.74 5.41 -2.26
CA ILE A 26 7.13 5.10 -2.61
C ILE A 26 8.04 6.08 -1.86
N GLY A 27 9.11 5.57 -1.23
CA GLY A 27 10.08 6.42 -0.54
C GLY A 27 10.83 7.33 -1.50
N THR A 28 11.01 8.60 -1.12
CA THR A 28 11.67 9.62 -1.98
C THR A 28 13.17 9.42 -2.18
N ARG A 29 13.78 8.55 -1.37
CA ARG A 29 15.23 8.27 -1.42
C ARG A 29 15.62 7.23 -2.47
N LEU A 30 14.68 6.72 -3.27
CA LEU A 30 15.00 5.82 -4.37
C LEU A 30 15.73 6.57 -5.50
N PRO A 31 16.80 5.99 -6.09
CA PRO A 31 17.38 6.53 -7.32
C PRO A 31 16.33 6.61 -8.45
N ASP A 32 16.39 7.65 -9.27
CA ASP A 32 15.38 7.93 -10.32
C ASP A 32 15.10 6.74 -11.23
N LEU A 33 16.14 6.02 -11.67
CA LEU A 33 15.99 4.84 -12.51
C LEU A 33 15.23 3.73 -11.78
N GLY A 34 15.60 3.47 -10.52
CA GLY A 34 14.94 2.45 -9.69
C GLY A 34 13.49 2.81 -9.40
N LYS A 35 13.20 4.09 -9.13
CA LYS A 35 11.85 4.59 -8.97
C LYS A 35 11.01 4.36 -10.23
N ARG A 36 11.50 4.73 -11.42
CA ARG A 36 10.77 4.53 -12.69
C ARG A 36 10.50 3.06 -12.98
N GLN A 37 11.48 2.19 -12.77
CA GLN A 37 11.32 0.74 -12.95
C GLN A 37 10.30 0.16 -11.98
N LEU A 38 10.34 0.59 -10.71
CA LEU A 38 9.37 0.18 -9.70
C LEU A 38 7.97 0.65 -10.06
N GLU A 39 7.79 1.91 -10.46
CA GLU A 39 6.50 2.43 -10.88
C GLU A 39 5.93 1.69 -12.08
N ALA A 40 6.74 1.40 -13.10
CA ALA A 40 6.30 0.66 -14.29
C ALA A 40 5.82 -0.75 -13.89
N CYS A 41 6.63 -1.47 -13.12
CA CYS A 41 6.30 -2.80 -12.62
C CYS A 41 4.98 -2.79 -11.81
N LEU A 42 4.80 -1.83 -10.92
CA LEU A 42 3.58 -1.75 -10.10
C LEU A 42 2.34 -1.38 -10.91
N LYS A 43 2.47 -0.53 -11.95
CA LYS A 43 1.37 -0.18 -12.85
C LYS A 43 0.98 -1.35 -13.76
N GLU A 44 1.95 -2.12 -14.26
CA GLU A 44 1.73 -3.32 -15.08
C GLU A 44 1.02 -4.45 -14.32
N ASN A 45 1.05 -4.42 -12.98
CA ASN A 45 0.49 -5.45 -12.12
C ASN A 45 -0.62 -4.90 -11.20
N ALA A 46 -1.24 -3.77 -11.54
CA ALA A 46 -2.16 -3.04 -10.67
C ALA A 46 -3.38 -3.88 -10.25
N GLU A 47 -3.83 -4.79 -11.11
CA GLU A 47 -4.93 -5.73 -10.88
C GLU A 47 -4.59 -6.90 -9.96
N LEU A 48 -3.31 -7.18 -9.74
CA LEU A 48 -2.86 -8.26 -8.84
C LEU A 48 -2.93 -7.86 -7.36
N PHE A 49 -3.02 -6.56 -7.06
CA PHE A 49 -3.06 -6.07 -5.68
C PHE A 49 -4.46 -6.15 -5.07
N ALA A 50 -4.55 -6.77 -3.89
CA ALA A 50 -5.71 -6.64 -3.02
C ALA A 50 -5.64 -5.29 -2.27
N TRP A 51 -6.58 -4.39 -2.54
CA TRP A 51 -6.66 -3.07 -1.90
C TRP A 51 -7.31 -3.11 -0.53
N SER A 52 -7.93 -4.24 -0.18
CA SER A 52 -8.52 -4.55 1.12
C SER A 52 -8.41 -6.06 1.39
N ALA A 53 -8.50 -6.44 2.66
CA ALA A 53 -8.51 -7.86 3.07
C ALA A 53 -9.66 -8.64 2.40
N ALA A 54 -10.81 -7.99 2.15
CA ALA A 54 -11.94 -8.62 1.46
C ALA A 54 -11.65 -9.02 0.01
N GLN A 55 -10.60 -8.47 -0.60
CA GLN A 55 -10.18 -8.80 -1.96
C GLN A 55 -9.10 -9.89 -2.01
N MET A 56 -8.78 -10.53 -0.89
CA MET A 56 -7.87 -11.67 -0.84
C MET A 56 -8.65 -13.00 -0.92
N PRO A 57 -8.83 -13.59 -2.12
CA PRO A 57 -9.59 -14.82 -2.26
C PRO A 57 -8.90 -16.00 -1.57
N GLY A 58 -9.69 -16.87 -0.94
CA GLY A 58 -9.19 -18.09 -0.29
C GLY A 58 -8.55 -17.88 1.09
N ILE A 59 -8.49 -16.65 1.60
CA ILE A 59 -8.07 -16.34 2.97
C ILE A 59 -9.31 -15.90 3.75
N ASP A 60 -9.58 -16.57 4.87
CA ASP A 60 -10.68 -16.22 5.76
C ASP A 60 -10.50 -14.77 6.27
N PRO A 61 -11.51 -13.88 6.17
CA PRO A 61 -11.43 -12.52 6.72
C PRO A 61 -11.03 -12.44 8.19
N GLU A 62 -11.38 -13.41 9.04
CA GLU A 62 -10.93 -13.46 10.43
C GLU A 62 -9.42 -13.71 10.56
N VAL A 63 -8.83 -14.38 9.55
CA VAL A 63 -7.38 -14.57 9.42
C VAL A 63 -6.72 -13.38 8.70
N ALA A 64 -7.35 -12.81 7.68
CA ALA A 64 -6.81 -11.69 6.92
C ALA A 64 -6.84 -10.37 7.71
N CYS A 65 -7.79 -10.21 8.62
CA CYS A 65 -7.98 -8.99 9.41
C CYS A 65 -7.51 -9.20 10.85
N HIS A 66 -6.44 -8.51 11.25
CA HIS A 66 -6.02 -8.43 12.64
C HIS A 66 -6.25 -7.02 13.19
N GLN A 67 -6.79 -6.92 14.40
CA GLN A 67 -6.89 -5.65 15.11
C GLN A 67 -5.54 -5.34 15.77
N LEU A 68 -4.77 -4.42 15.19
CA LEU A 68 -3.56 -3.92 15.83
C LEU A 68 -3.94 -3.16 17.10
N THR A 69 -3.32 -3.51 18.24
CA THR A 69 -3.35 -2.69 19.45
C THR A 69 -2.44 -1.48 19.23
N ILE A 70 -3.01 -0.42 18.67
CA ILE A 70 -2.28 0.83 18.47
C ILE A 70 -2.37 1.62 19.77
N ASP A 71 -1.23 1.84 20.44
CA ASP A 71 -1.16 2.74 21.58
C ASP A 71 -1.41 4.18 21.09
N PRO A 72 -2.49 4.85 21.52
CA PRO A 72 -2.78 6.22 21.10
C PRO A 72 -1.72 7.24 21.56
N ARG A 73 -0.78 6.86 22.44
CA ARG A 73 0.33 7.69 22.90
C ARG A 73 1.58 7.60 22.03
N ALA A 74 1.58 6.74 21.01
CA ALA A 74 2.73 6.52 20.14
C ALA A 74 2.83 7.50 18.95
N SER A 75 2.06 8.60 18.95
CA SER A 75 2.05 9.63 17.90
C SER A 75 2.73 10.92 18.32
#